data_AF-A0A0F9K5M8-F1
#
_entry.id   AF-A0A0F9K5M8-F1
#
_cell.length_a   1.000
_cell.length_b   1.000
_cell.length_c   1.000
_cell.angle_alpha   90.00
_cell.angle_beta   90.00
_cell.angle_gamma   90.00
#
_symmetry.space_group_name_H-M   'P 1'
#
loop_
_entity.id
_entity.type
_entity.pdbx_description
1 polymer ?
#
loop_
_entity_poly.entity_id
_entity_poly.type
_entity_poly.pdbx_seq_one_letter_code
_entity_poly.pdbx_strand_id
1 'polypeptide(L)'
;MRIPKNIFQTVKEQVEFLIFLNSKPFFTISEVTSKVKTEASILSRKIPFWENEGFIKRKTESGTLGGYQYQFSFTPKARNELTKLFTLLLDALKIKDRLIKSLKQLDDDKKEKIYSQITNFFTSLEKE
;
A
#
# COMPACT_ATOMS: atom_id res chain seq x y z
N MET A 1 -22.21 -0.52 -14.69
CA MET A 1 -20.89 0.07 -14.37
C MET A 1 -20.14 0.25 -15.69
N ARG A 2 -19.64 1.46 -16.03
CA ARG A 2 -18.84 1.64 -17.27
C ARG A 2 -17.42 1.17 -17.00
N ILE A 3 -16.97 0.14 -17.73
CA ILE A 3 -15.59 -0.36 -17.64
C ILE A 3 -14.68 0.66 -18.34
N PRO A 4 -13.58 1.12 -17.71
CA PRO A 4 -12.66 2.06 -18.35
C PRO A 4 -12.02 1.45 -19.61
N LYS A 5 -11.78 2.29 -20.63
CA LYS A 5 -11.19 1.86 -21.92
C LYS A 5 -9.81 1.20 -21.76
N ASN A 6 -9.06 1.60 -20.73
CA ASN A 6 -7.78 1.00 -20.38
C ASN A 6 -7.77 0.61 -18.89
N ILE A 7 -8.31 -0.57 -18.61
CA ILE A 7 -8.43 -1.10 -17.24
C ILE A 7 -7.07 -1.28 -16.57
N PHE A 8 -6.04 -1.69 -17.30
CA PHE A 8 -4.70 -1.90 -16.73
C PHE A 8 -4.07 -0.59 -16.29
N GLN A 9 -4.18 0.47 -17.09
CA GLN A 9 -3.67 1.78 -16.71
C GLN A 9 -4.40 2.34 -15.48
N THR A 10 -5.73 2.22 -15.45
CA THR A 10 -6.52 2.66 -14.28
C THR A 10 -6.14 1.88 -13.03
N VAL A 11 -6.05 0.55 -13.08
CA VAL A 11 -5.66 -0.27 -11.92
C VAL A 11 -4.24 0.08 -11.47
N LYS A 12 -3.29 0.24 -12.40
CA LYS A 12 -1.91 0.66 -12.10
C LYS A 12 -1.88 1.97 -11.33
N GLU A 13 -2.57 3.01 -11.81
CA GLU A 13 -2.60 4.33 -11.16
C GLU A 13 -3.17 4.26 -9.74
N GLN A 14 -4.22 3.46 -9.51
CA GLN A 14 -4.80 3.27 -8.17
C GLN A 14 -3.85 2.52 -7.24
N VAL A 15 -3.14 1.51 -7.73
CA VAL A 15 -2.15 0.76 -6.94
C VAL A 15 -0.95 1.65 -6.59
N GLU A 16 -0.43 2.41 -7.55
CA GLU A 16 0.66 3.38 -7.32
C GLU A 16 0.27 4.44 -6.29
N PHE A 17 -0.98 4.91 -6.34
CA PHE A 17 -1.53 5.81 -5.34
C PHE A 17 -1.53 5.21 -3.93
N LEU A 18 -2.03 3.98 -3.76
CA LEU A 18 -2.05 3.30 -2.46
C LEU A 18 -0.64 3.02 -1.92
N ILE A 19 0.29 2.61 -2.80
CA ILE A 19 1.70 2.42 -2.45
C ILE A 19 2.31 3.73 -1.95
N PHE A 20 2.06 4.86 -2.66
CA PHE A 20 2.57 6.15 -2.25
C PHE A 20 2.10 6.54 -0.85
N LEU A 21 0.80 6.39 -0.57
CA LEU A 21 0.25 6.72 0.75
C LEU A 21 0.85 5.85 1.86
N ASN A 22 1.08 4.57 1.59
CA ASN A 22 1.69 3.65 2.55
C ASN A 22 3.21 3.86 2.74
N SER A 23 3.89 4.44 1.74
CA SER A 23 5.33 4.67 1.79
C SER A 23 5.76 5.72 2.85
N LYS A 24 4.80 6.49 3.38
CA LYS A 24 5.06 7.55 4.34
C LYS A 24 4.33 7.33 5.66
N PRO A 25 4.91 7.73 6.80
CA PRO A 25 4.21 7.70 8.09
C PRO A 25 3.03 8.67 8.11
N PHE A 26 3.16 9.80 7.41
CA PHE A 26 2.13 10.83 7.25
C PHE A 26 2.16 11.39 5.82
N PHE A 27 1.01 11.85 5.32
CA PHE A 27 0.88 12.53 4.04
C PHE A 27 -0.10 13.69 4.12
N THR A 28 0.10 14.69 3.28
CA THR A 28 -0.79 15.84 3.11
C THR A 28 -1.47 15.79 1.75
N ILE A 29 -2.60 16.48 1.59
CA ILE A 29 -3.30 16.56 0.29
C ILE A 29 -2.36 17.13 -0.78
N SER A 30 -1.62 18.20 -0.45
CA SER A 30 -0.68 18.85 -1.36
C SER A 30 0.42 17.92 -1.85
N GLU A 31 1.00 17.10 -0.96
CA GLU A 31 2.03 16.13 -1.36
C GLU A 31 1.46 15.07 -2.29
N VAL A 32 0.28 14.55 -1.97
CA VAL A 32 -0.40 13.53 -2.78
C VAL A 32 -0.69 14.06 -4.18
N THR A 33 -1.26 15.26 -4.29
CA THR A 33 -1.62 15.87 -5.57
C THR A 33 -0.39 16.28 -6.39
N SER A 34 0.77 16.45 -5.75
CA SER A 34 2.04 16.72 -6.44
C SER A 34 2.67 15.46 -7.07
N LYS A 35 2.30 14.28 -6.59
CA LYS A 35 2.88 12.99 -7.00
C LYS A 35 1.95 12.12 -7.81
N VAL A 36 0.65 12.26 -7.60
CA VAL A 36 -0.39 11.46 -8.25
C VAL A 36 -1.30 12.40 -9.03
N LYS A 37 -1.75 11.95 -10.20
CA LYS A 37 -2.68 12.68 -11.08
C LYS A 37 -4.10 12.71 -10.49
N THR A 38 -4.25 13.31 -9.32
CA THR A 38 -5.52 13.50 -8.62
C THR A 38 -5.66 14.95 -8.21
N GLU A 39 -6.84 15.52 -8.40
CA GLU A 39 -7.14 16.89 -7.96
C GLU A 39 -7.30 16.97 -6.45
N ALA A 40 -6.82 18.06 -5.85
CA ALA A 40 -6.99 18.33 -4.42
C ALA A 40 -8.46 18.33 -3.99
N SER A 41 -9.35 18.86 -4.84
CA SER A 41 -10.80 18.91 -4.63
C SER A 41 -11.41 17.51 -4.44
N ILE A 42 -10.98 16.54 -5.26
CA ILE A 42 -11.43 15.15 -5.23
C ILE A 42 -10.95 14.50 -3.93
N LEU A 43 -9.65 14.66 -3.61
CA LEU A 43 -9.08 14.06 -2.41
C LEU A 43 -9.71 14.62 -1.13
N SER A 44 -9.89 15.94 -1.05
CA SER A 44 -10.57 16.61 0.07
C SER A 44 -11.99 16.08 0.32
N ARG A 45 -12.73 15.71 -0.74
CA ARG A 45 -14.06 15.10 -0.62
C ARG A 45 -14.03 13.66 -0.14
N LYS A 46 -12.92 12.94 -0.35
CA LYS A 46 -12.77 11.52 0.04
C LYS A 46 -12.19 11.35 1.44
N ILE A 47 -11.37 12.28 1.91
CA ILE A 47 -10.76 12.26 3.24
C ILE A 47 -11.79 12.00 4.37
N PRO A 48 -12.92 12.74 4.49
CA PRO A 48 -13.89 12.49 5.55
C PRO A 48 -14.47 11.08 5.51
N PHE A 49 -14.70 10.53 4.31
CA PHE A 49 -15.17 9.16 4.15
C PHE A 49 -14.12 8.15 4.64
N TRP A 50 -12.86 8.33 4.26
CA TRP A 50 -11.77 7.43 4.72
C TRP A 50 -11.54 7.52 6.23
N GLU A 51 -11.70 8.69 6.84
CA GLU A 51 -11.64 8.86 8.29
C GLU A 51 -12.80 8.15 8.99
N ASN A 52 -14.03 8.36 8.51
CA ASN A 52 -15.23 7.74 9.08
C ASN A 52 -15.18 6.21 8.98
N GLU A 53 -14.65 5.69 7.87
CA GLU A 53 -14.42 4.25 7.67
C GLU A 53 -13.21 3.73 8.46
N GLY A 54 -12.46 4.61 9.15
CA GLY A 54 -11.31 4.24 9.97
C GLY A 54 -10.09 3.79 9.17
N PHE A 55 -9.99 4.14 7.89
CA PHE A 55 -8.81 3.85 7.05
C PHE A 55 -7.67 4.84 7.28
N ILE A 56 -7.98 6.09 7.63
CA ILE A 56 -6.98 7.11 7.94
C ILE A 56 -7.24 7.76 9.30
N LYS A 57 -6.18 8.27 9.91
CA LYS A 57 -6.24 9.17 11.06
C LYS A 57 -5.70 10.54 10.66
N ARG A 58 -6.38 11.60 11.08
CA ARG A 58 -5.91 12.98 10.92
C ARG A 58 -5.12 13.43 12.13
N LYS A 59 -4.05 14.16 11.85
CA LYS A 59 -3.24 14.90 12.80
C LYS A 59 -3.14 16.34 12.31
N THR A 60 -3.23 17.30 13.22
CA THR A 60 -2.91 18.71 12.95
C THR A 60 -1.47 18.98 13.33
N GLU A 61 -0.75 19.62 12.43
CA GLU A 61 0.58 20.18 12.69
C GLU A 61 0.55 21.70 12.52
N SER A 62 1.35 22.42 13.30
CA SER A 62 1.52 23.86 13.15
C SER A 62 2.20 24.14 11.82
N GLY A 63 1.52 24.86 10.93
CA GLY A 63 2.05 25.30 9.65
C GLY A 63 2.88 26.58 9.76
N THR A 64 3.42 27.04 8.63
CA THR A 64 4.05 28.36 8.54
C THR A 64 3.00 29.47 8.67
N LEU A 65 3.39 30.60 9.28
CA LEU A 65 2.56 31.79 9.51
C LEU A 65 1.35 31.58 10.45
N GLY A 66 1.41 30.62 11.37
CA GLY A 66 0.35 30.38 12.35
C GLY A 66 -0.89 29.66 11.80
N GLY A 67 -0.82 29.13 10.58
CA GLY A 67 -1.83 28.23 10.04
C GLY A 67 -1.73 26.81 10.60
N TYR A 68 -2.78 26.00 10.43
CA TYR A 68 -2.73 24.57 10.70
C TYR A 68 -2.62 23.79 9.39
N GLN A 69 -1.78 22.77 9.36
CA GLN A 69 -1.72 21.81 8.27
C GLN A 69 -2.29 20.47 8.72
N TYR A 70 -3.19 19.91 7.92
CA TYR A 70 -3.71 18.56 8.13
C TYR A 70 -2.76 17.53 7.50
N GLN A 71 -2.33 16.59 8.34
CA GLN A 71 -1.62 15.39 7.95
C GLN A 71 -2.49 14.16 8.20
N PHE A 72 -2.32 13.16 7.38
CA PHE A 72 -3.07 11.91 7.45
C PHE A 72 -2.13 10.73 7.48
N SER A 73 -2.51 9.67 8.18
CA SER A 73 -1.77 8.40 8.19
C SER A 73 -2.71 7.23 8.04
N PHE A 74 -2.27 6.16 7.39
CA PHE A 74 -3.02 4.91 7.38
C PHE A 74 -3.09 4.30 8.78
N THR A 75 -4.29 3.86 9.13
CA THR A 75 -4.52 3.05 10.34
C THR A 75 -4.03 1.62 10.13
N PRO A 76 -3.91 0.82 11.21
CA PRO A 76 -3.70 -0.62 11.07
C PRO A 76 -4.73 -1.29 10.14
N LYS A 77 -6.00 -0.89 10.21
CA LYS A 77 -7.06 -1.39 9.31
C LYS A 77 -6.70 -1.19 7.83
N ALA A 78 -6.31 0.02 7.43
CA ALA A 78 -5.92 0.29 6.04
C ALA A 78 -4.66 -0.46 5.62
N ARG A 79 -3.69 -0.62 6.52
CA ARG A 79 -2.46 -1.38 6.24
C ARG A 79 -2.75 -2.85 6.01
N ASN A 80 -3.63 -3.47 6.81
CA ASN A 80 -4.01 -4.86 6.62
C ASN A 80 -4.74 -5.07 5.28
N GLU A 81 -5.67 -4.17 4.91
CA GLU A 81 -6.33 -4.25 3.59
C GLU A 81 -5.33 -4.14 2.43
N LEU A 82 -4.30 -3.30 2.58
CA LEU A 82 -3.24 -3.19 1.60
C LEU A 82 -2.36 -4.44 1.54
N THR A 83 -2.02 -5.03 2.69
CA THR A 83 -1.31 -6.31 2.76
C THR A 83 -2.08 -7.39 2.00
N LYS A 84 -3.39 -7.53 2.23
CA LYS A 84 -4.25 -8.48 1.51
C LYS A 84 -4.21 -8.27 0.00
N LEU A 85 -4.30 -7.01 -0.47
CA LEU A 85 -4.18 -6.69 -1.89
C LEU A 85 -2.83 -7.13 -2.47
N PHE A 86 -1.73 -6.86 -1.76
CA PHE A 86 -0.40 -7.26 -2.22
C PHE A 86 -0.20 -8.78 -2.20
N THR A 87 -0.71 -9.48 -1.19
CA THR A 87 -0.70 -10.95 -1.14
C THR A 87 -1.40 -11.53 -2.37
N LEU A 88 -2.59 -11.03 -2.72
CA LEU A 88 -3.32 -11.45 -3.92
C LEU A 88 -2.51 -11.24 -5.21
N LEU A 89 -1.81 -10.11 -5.33
CA LEU A 89 -0.95 -9.83 -6.49
C LEU A 89 0.27 -10.77 -6.56
N LEU A 90 0.90 -11.05 -5.41
CA LEU A 90 2.05 -11.97 -5.32
C LEU A 90 1.65 -13.40 -5.67
N ASP A 91 0.48 -13.84 -5.21
CA ASP A 91 -0.07 -15.17 -5.47
C ASP A 91 -0.46 -15.33 -6.93
N ALA A 92 -1.13 -14.33 -7.52
CA ALA A 92 -1.49 -14.32 -8.94
C ALA A 92 -0.26 -14.49 -9.84
N LEU A 93 0.90 -13.95 -9.43
CA LEU A 93 2.18 -14.06 -10.14
C LEU A 93 3.02 -15.28 -9.72
N LYS A 94 2.56 -16.07 -8.75
CA LYS A 94 3.27 -17.21 -8.15
C LYS A 94 4.69 -16.84 -7.69
N ILE A 95 4.86 -15.64 -7.12
CA ILE A 95 6.18 -15.12 -6.73
C ILE A 95 6.84 -16.01 -5.68
N LYS A 96 6.07 -16.50 -4.70
CA LYS A 96 6.53 -17.45 -3.67
C LYS A 96 7.17 -18.69 -4.29
N ASP A 97 6.47 -19.36 -5.22
CA ASP A 97 6.97 -20.56 -5.88
C ASP A 97 8.22 -20.29 -6.72
N ARG A 98 8.25 -19.15 -7.43
CA ARG A 98 9.42 -18.74 -8.23
C ARG A 98 10.63 -18.51 -7.34
N LEU A 99 10.46 -17.79 -6.24
CA LEU A 99 11.51 -17.52 -5.27
C LEU A 99 12.04 -18.82 -4.66
N ILE A 100 11.14 -19.72 -4.26
CA ILE A 100 11.50 -21.04 -3.74
C ILE A 100 12.30 -21.83 -4.79
N LYS A 101 11.86 -21.86 -6.04
CA LYS A 101 12.56 -22.57 -7.11
C LYS A 101 13.97 -22.01 -7.36
N SER A 102 14.12 -20.69 -7.40
CA SER A 102 15.43 -20.04 -7.61
C SER A 102 16.40 -20.36 -6.47
N LEU A 103 15.93 -20.43 -5.23
CA LEU A 103 16.78 -20.77 -4.09
C LEU A 103 17.24 -22.23 -4.12
N LYS A 104 16.54 -23.13 -4.84
CA LYS A 104 16.87 -24.59 -4.80
C LYS A 104 18.18 -24.84 -5.53
N GLN A 105 18.54 -23.89 -6.39
CA GLN A 105 19.69 -23.88 -7.27
C GLN A 105 20.97 -23.30 -6.61
N LEU A 106 20.91 -22.78 -5.37
CA LEU A 106 22.10 -22.31 -4.63
C LEU A 106 22.89 -23.50 -4.03
N ASP A 107 23.97 -23.31 -3.28
CA ASP A 107 24.67 -24.41 -2.55
C ASP A 107 24.11 -24.59 -1.12
N ASP A 108 24.32 -25.78 -0.54
CA ASP A 108 23.42 -26.38 0.47
C ASP A 108 23.50 -25.84 1.91
N ASP A 109 24.55 -25.14 2.34
CA ASP A 109 24.78 -24.95 3.79
C ASP A 109 23.79 -23.99 4.50
N LYS A 110 22.94 -23.25 3.76
CA LYS A 110 21.98 -22.29 4.35
C LYS A 110 20.56 -22.37 3.76
N LYS A 111 20.30 -23.29 2.85
CA LYS A 111 19.04 -23.34 2.08
C LYS A 111 17.81 -23.57 2.94
N GLU A 112 17.81 -24.58 3.80
CA GLU A 112 16.63 -24.96 4.59
C GLU A 112 16.16 -23.83 5.51
N LYS A 113 17.13 -23.11 6.12
CA LYS A 113 16.82 -21.95 6.96
C LYS A 113 16.19 -20.82 6.16
N ILE A 114 16.73 -20.51 4.97
CA ILE A 114 16.19 -19.46 4.09
C ILE A 114 14.79 -19.84 3.59
N TYR A 115 14.56 -21.11 3.21
CA TYR A 115 13.24 -21.60 2.84
C TYR A 115 12.21 -21.45 3.92
N SER A 116 12.57 -21.88 5.14
CA SER A 116 11.68 -21.78 6.28
C SER A 116 11.34 -20.32 6.56
N GLN A 117 12.32 -19.42 6.54
CA GLN A 117 12.09 -17.98 6.71
C GLN A 117 11.13 -17.39 5.66
N ILE A 118 11.32 -17.73 4.39
CA ILE A 118 10.45 -17.27 3.30
C ILE A 118 9.04 -17.83 3.45
N THR A 119 8.93 -19.13 3.71
CA THR A 119 7.62 -19.79 3.88
C THR A 119 6.86 -19.18 5.05
N ASN A 120 7.55 -18.95 6.18
CA ASN A 120 6.99 -18.31 7.36
C ASN A 120 6.55 -16.87 7.06
N PHE A 121 7.35 -16.10 6.32
CA PHE A 121 7.01 -14.74 5.90
C PHE A 121 5.75 -14.70 5.04
N PHE A 122 5.66 -15.52 3.98
CA PHE A 122 4.45 -15.56 3.17
C PHE A 122 3.23 -16.05 3.97
N THR A 123 3.42 -17.01 4.88
CA THR A 123 2.35 -17.48 5.77
C THR A 123 1.90 -16.41 6.76
N SER A 124 2.78 -15.52 7.22
CA SER A 124 2.39 -14.41 8.09
C SER A 124 1.56 -13.37 7.34
N LEU A 125 1.85 -13.10 6.06
CA LEU A 125 1.06 -12.19 5.23
C LEU A 125 -0.36 -12.71 4.96
N GLU A 126 -0.59 -14.02 5.01
CA GLU A 126 -1.92 -14.64 4.86
C GLU A 126 -2.78 -14.54 6.14
N LYS A 127 -2.16 -14.23 7.30
CA LYS A 127 -2.81 -14.22 8.63
C LYS A 127 -3.11 -12.81 9.18
N GLU A 128 -2.66 -11.76 8.49
CA GLU A 128 -2.88 -10.34 8.83
C GLU A 128 -4.15 -9.74 8.18
#